data_AF-A0A075FL22-F1
#
_entry.id   AF-A0A075FL22-F1
#
_cell.length_a   1.000
_cell.length_b   1.000
_cell.length_c   1.000
_cell.angle_alpha   90.00
_cell.angle_beta   90.00
_cell.angle_gamma   90.00
#
_symmetry.space_group_name_H-M   'P 1'
#
loop_
_entity.id
_entity.type
_entity.pdbx_description
1 polymer ?
#
loop_
_entity_poly.entity_id
_entity_poly.type
_entity_poly.pdbx_seq_one_letter_code
_entity_poly.pdbx_strand_id
1 'polypeptide(L)'
;MSFNQENAYWTYEDEYIEREWQLLKRADESGILTEGFRVVAYCPSCQTSLSHSEVNQGYEMVQDPSLYYKVKLQDEDVYLIVWTTMPFTLVTDAMVGFNPDEEYVHVSVGNETWVVGKIRLEEFMKEVKVEDYKILKTVNGSEFEGKNTHIRY
;
A
#
# COMPACT_ATOMS: atom_id res chain seq x y z
N MET A 1 -15.74 -6.91 46.18
CA MET A 1 -14.82 -7.80 45.46
C MET A 1 -13.46 -7.62 46.12
N SER A 2 -12.94 -8.64 46.81
CA SER A 2 -11.66 -8.55 47.54
C SER A 2 -10.55 -9.04 46.62
N PHE A 3 -9.65 -8.14 46.20
CA PHE A 3 -8.48 -8.50 45.40
C PHE A 3 -7.29 -8.73 46.35
N ASN A 4 -6.58 -9.84 46.17
CA ASN A 4 -5.36 -10.11 46.94
C ASN A 4 -4.19 -9.36 46.31
N GLN A 5 -3.90 -8.17 46.84
CA GLN A 5 -2.80 -7.32 46.39
C GLN A 5 -1.44 -7.80 46.92
N GLU A 6 -1.41 -8.56 48.02
CA GLU A 6 -0.17 -9.06 48.64
C GLU A 6 0.49 -10.13 47.77
N ASN A 7 -0.31 -10.94 47.06
CA ASN A 7 0.16 -11.98 46.13
C ASN A 7 -0.17 -11.65 44.66
N ALA A 8 -0.14 -10.38 44.28
CA ALA A 8 -0.30 -10.00 42.88
C ALA A 8 0.89 -10.50 42.04
N TYR A 9 0.61 -11.04 40.85
CA TYR A 9 1.67 -11.39 39.90
C TYR A 9 2.13 -10.14 39.14
N TRP A 10 3.42 -10.10 38.82
CA TRP A 10 4.04 -9.00 38.08
C TRP A 10 4.85 -9.55 36.92
N THR A 11 4.73 -8.93 35.75
CA THR A 11 5.37 -9.41 34.51
C THR A 11 6.88 -9.22 34.49
N TYR A 12 7.43 -8.39 35.37
CA TYR A 12 8.86 -8.13 35.49
C TYR A 12 9.58 -9.12 36.43
N GLU A 13 8.85 -9.93 37.19
CA GLU A 13 9.43 -10.92 38.12
C GLU A 13 9.98 -12.13 37.37
N ASP A 14 11.08 -12.69 37.87
CA ASP A 14 11.82 -13.77 37.21
C ASP A 14 10.95 -15.00 36.92
N GLU A 15 10.06 -15.37 37.86
CA GLU A 15 9.15 -16.51 37.70
C GLU A 15 8.19 -16.33 36.51
N TYR A 16 7.70 -15.11 36.29
CA TYR A 16 6.83 -14.80 35.15
C TYR A 16 7.62 -14.84 33.85
N ILE A 17 8.81 -14.24 33.83
CA ILE A 17 9.68 -14.23 32.66
C ILE A 17 10.05 -15.67 32.26
N GLU A 18 10.49 -16.51 33.20
CA GLU A 18 10.85 -17.91 32.93
C GLU A 18 9.70 -18.71 32.30
N ARG A 19 8.46 -18.45 32.74
CA ARG A 19 7.27 -19.07 32.15
C ARG A 19 7.08 -18.67 30.69
N GLU A 20 7.27 -17.40 30.34
CA GLU A 20 7.18 -16.93 28.94
C GLU A 20 8.30 -17.51 28.07
N TRP A 21 9.52 -17.69 28.61
CA TRP A 21 10.60 -18.38 27.90
C TRP A 21 10.25 -19.83 27.55
N GLN A 22 9.59 -20.55 28.46
CA GLN A 22 9.12 -21.91 28.18
C GLN A 22 8.07 -21.94 27.06
N LEU A 23 7.21 -20.92 26.97
CA LEU A 23 6.24 -20.79 25.88
C LEU A 23 6.94 -20.54 24.54
N LEU A 24 7.88 -19.59 24.49
CA LEU A 24 8.65 -19.28 23.29
C LEU A 24 9.45 -20.50 22.80
N LYS A 25 10.09 -21.24 23.71
CA LYS A 25 10.79 -22.48 23.38
C LYS A 25 9.87 -23.50 22.70
N ARG A 26 8.64 -23.68 23.20
CA ARG A 26 7.68 -24.60 22.57
C ARG A 26 7.22 -24.10 21.19
N ALA A 27 7.08 -22.79 21.02
CA ALA A 27 6.73 -22.19 19.73
C ALA A 27 7.84 -22.38 18.69
N ASP A 28 9.10 -22.28 19.11
CA ASP A 28 10.28 -22.59 18.30
C ASP A 28 10.36 -24.09 17.95
N GLU A 29 10.25 -24.97 18.94
CA GLU A 29 10.30 -26.43 18.76
C GLU A 29 9.17 -26.98 17.87
N SER A 30 8.03 -26.29 17.81
CA SER A 30 6.90 -26.63 16.94
C SER A 30 6.95 -25.96 15.55
N GLY A 31 7.94 -25.10 15.30
CA GLY A 31 8.17 -24.44 14.02
C GLY A 31 7.17 -23.31 13.70
N ILE A 32 6.40 -22.82 14.67
CA ILE A 32 5.48 -21.69 14.48
C ILE A 32 6.17 -20.34 14.68
N LEU A 33 7.27 -20.31 15.44
CA LEU A 33 8.13 -19.14 15.57
C LEU A 33 9.15 -19.14 14.43
N THR A 34 9.12 -18.12 13.56
CA THR A 34 10.00 -18.04 12.39
C THR A 34 10.51 -16.62 12.17
N GLU A 35 11.70 -16.51 11.57
CA GLU A 35 12.29 -15.23 11.17
C GLU A 35 12.13 -15.01 9.67
N GLY A 36 11.84 -13.77 9.26
CA GLY A 36 11.79 -13.41 7.85
C GLY A 36 11.60 -11.91 7.64
N PHE A 37 11.91 -11.47 6.42
CA PHE A 37 11.75 -10.08 6.00
C PHE A 37 10.34 -9.87 5.44
N ARG A 38 9.60 -8.93 6.03
CA ARG A 38 8.23 -8.61 5.65
C ARG A 38 7.99 -7.11 5.76
N VAL A 39 7.04 -6.60 4.95
CA VAL A 39 6.50 -5.26 5.15
C VAL A 39 5.60 -5.30 6.38
N VAL A 40 5.93 -4.49 7.39
CA VAL A 40 5.19 -4.39 8.65
C VAL A 40 4.89 -2.94 8.96
N ALA A 41 3.85 -2.69 9.77
CA ALA A 41 3.63 -1.38 10.33
C ALA A 41 4.82 -1.02 11.22
N TYR A 42 5.35 0.19 11.04
CA TYR A 42 6.54 0.65 11.73
C TYR A 42 6.27 1.99 12.40
N CYS A 43 6.60 2.11 13.69
CA CYS A 43 6.50 3.36 14.41
C CYS A 43 7.84 4.11 14.34
N PRO A 44 7.94 5.25 13.63
CA PRO A 44 9.19 5.99 13.53
C PRO A 44 9.64 6.57 14.87
N SER A 45 8.70 6.93 15.75
CA SER A 45 8.99 7.48 17.08
C SER A 45 9.54 6.43 18.04
N CYS A 46 9.00 5.20 18.00
CA CYS A 46 9.44 4.10 18.86
C CYS A 46 10.62 3.29 18.26
N GLN A 47 10.90 3.49 16.97
CA GLN A 47 11.94 2.78 16.23
C GLN A 47 11.77 1.26 16.25
N THR A 48 10.53 0.78 16.16
CA THR A 48 10.20 -0.64 16.17
C THR A 48 8.96 -0.96 15.33
N SER A 49 8.84 -2.22 14.92
CA SER A 49 7.64 -2.75 14.27
C SER A 49 6.49 -2.90 15.25
N LEU A 50 5.27 -2.69 14.78
CA LEU A 50 4.03 -2.87 15.54
C LEU A 50 3.32 -4.17 15.14
N SER A 51 2.68 -4.80 16.11
CA SER A 51 1.77 -5.91 15.88
C SER A 51 0.46 -5.42 15.22
N HIS A 52 -0.25 -6.33 14.56
CA HIS A 52 -1.54 -6.01 13.93
C HIS A 52 -2.58 -5.48 14.94
N SER A 53 -2.57 -6.00 16.16
CA SER A 53 -3.48 -5.58 17.23
C SER A 53 -3.21 -4.15 17.73
N GLU A 54 -1.97 -3.69 17.72
CA GLU A 54 -1.61 -2.32 18.11
C GLU A 54 -2.05 -1.31 17.05
N VAL A 55 -1.83 -1.62 15.76
CA VAL A 55 -2.21 -0.75 14.65
C VAL A 55 -3.71 -0.48 14.63
N ASN A 56 -4.53 -1.51 14.85
CA ASN A 56 -5.99 -1.40 14.80
C ASN A 56 -6.59 -0.51 15.89
N GLN A 57 -5.86 -0.23 16.97
CA GLN A 57 -6.34 0.63 18.05
C GLN A 57 -6.07 2.12 17.80
N GLY A 58 -5.23 2.46 16.83
CA GLY A 58 -4.71 3.82 16.62
C GLY A 58 -5.20 4.52 15.36
N TYR A 59 -6.34 4.12 14.78
CA TYR A 59 -6.87 4.79 13.59
C TYR A 59 -7.37 6.19 13.90
N GLU A 60 -6.86 7.16 13.15
CA GLU A 60 -7.25 8.55 13.24
C GLU A 60 -7.61 9.11 11.86
N MET A 61 -8.52 10.08 11.84
CA MET A 61 -8.87 10.80 10.62
C MET A 61 -7.83 11.91 10.40
N VAL A 62 -6.99 11.74 9.38
CA VAL A 62 -5.96 12.72 8.98
C VAL A 62 -6.24 13.26 7.58
N GLN A 63 -5.63 14.40 7.26
CA GLN A 63 -5.68 14.98 5.92
C GLN A 63 -4.38 14.64 5.18
N ASP A 64 -4.51 13.90 4.08
CA ASP A 64 -3.40 13.55 3.19
C ASP A 64 -3.50 14.29 1.85
N PRO A 65 -2.37 14.53 1.17
CA PRO A 65 -2.39 15.03 -0.20
C PRO A 65 -3.05 14.00 -1.13
N SER A 66 -3.69 14.47 -2.19
CA SER A 66 -4.18 13.63 -3.30
C SER A 66 -3.37 13.99 -4.54
N LEU A 67 -2.53 13.07 -5.02
CA LEU A 67 -1.60 13.32 -6.11
C LEU A 67 -1.85 12.37 -7.27
N TYR A 68 -1.98 12.95 -8.47
CA TYR A 68 -1.95 12.23 -9.73
C TYR A 68 -0.61 12.48 -10.44
N TYR A 69 0.01 11.44 -10.98
CA TYR A 69 1.24 11.54 -11.74
C TYR A 69 1.18 10.66 -12.99
N LYS A 70 2.02 11.02 -13.98
CA LYS A 70 2.06 10.39 -15.30
C LYS A 70 3.27 9.47 -15.38
N VAL A 71 3.05 8.21 -15.76
CA VAL A 71 4.10 7.23 -16.05
C VAL A 71 4.10 6.96 -17.55
N LYS A 72 5.20 7.25 -18.24
CA LYS A 72 5.28 7.05 -19.69
C LYS A 72 5.56 5.57 -20.02
N LEU A 73 4.84 5.00 -20.98
CA LEU A 73 5.19 3.70 -21.58
C LEU A 73 6.44 3.86 -22.45
N GLN A 74 7.34 2.86 -22.47
CA GLN A 74 8.59 2.98 -23.23
C GLN A 74 8.36 2.92 -24.75
N ASP A 75 7.44 2.04 -25.18
CA ASP A 75 7.24 1.71 -26.59
C ASP A 75 6.10 2.52 -27.26
N GLU A 76 5.37 3.32 -26.48
CA GLU A 76 4.19 4.07 -26.94
C GLU A 76 4.24 5.50 -26.38
N ASP A 77 3.78 6.49 -27.15
CA ASP A 77 3.61 7.87 -26.64
C ASP A 77 2.31 7.99 -25.84
N VAL A 78 2.24 7.20 -24.77
CA VAL A 78 1.09 6.99 -23.91
C VAL A 78 1.52 7.12 -22.46
N TYR A 79 0.72 7.83 -21.69
CA TYR A 79 0.93 8.06 -20.26
C TYR A 79 -0.09 7.31 -19.43
N LEU A 80 0.38 6.46 -18.52
CA LEU A 80 -0.43 5.85 -17.49
C LEU A 80 -0.68 6.88 -16.39
N ILE A 81 -1.94 7.08 -16.02
CA ILE A 81 -2.30 7.99 -14.94
C ILE A 81 -2.42 7.18 -13.65
N VAL A 82 -1.58 7.51 -12.67
CA VAL A 82 -1.54 6.83 -11.37
C VAL A 82 -1.87 7.83 -10.26
N TRP A 83 -2.56 7.35 -9.23
CA TRP A 83 -2.98 8.13 -8.06
C TRP A 83 -2.29 7.62 -6.80
N THR A 84 -1.88 8.53 -5.92
CA THR A 84 -1.34 8.20 -4.60
C THR A 84 -1.69 9.26 -3.55
N THR A 85 -1.91 8.82 -2.32
CA THR A 85 -1.96 9.70 -1.14
C THR A 85 -0.61 9.85 -0.44
N MET A 86 0.41 9.09 -0.88
CA MET A 86 1.73 9.03 -0.27
C MET A 86 2.82 9.46 -1.28
N PRO A 87 2.97 10.76 -1.60
CA PRO A 87 3.92 11.23 -2.62
C PRO A 87 5.38 10.79 -2.38
N PHE A 88 5.77 10.56 -1.13
CA PHE A 88 7.12 10.14 -0.79
C PHE A 88 7.46 8.73 -1.28
N THR A 89 6.48 7.88 -1.62
CA THR A 89 6.75 6.55 -2.17
C THR A 89 7.15 6.58 -3.65
N LEU A 90 6.95 7.72 -4.33
CA LEU A 90 7.27 7.85 -5.76
C LEU A 90 8.76 7.67 -6.07
N VAL A 91 9.64 8.02 -5.13
CA VAL A 91 11.10 7.87 -5.32
C VAL A 91 11.56 6.41 -5.29
N THR A 92 10.73 5.52 -4.75
CA THR A 92 10.98 4.09 -4.68
C THR A 92 10.01 3.29 -5.56
N ASP A 93 9.21 3.95 -6.39
CA ASP A 93 8.25 3.27 -7.24
C ASP A 93 8.98 2.33 -8.21
N ALA A 94 8.46 1.12 -8.34
CA ALA A 94 9.13 0.04 -9.07
C ALA A 94 8.28 -0.47 -10.24
N MET A 95 6.96 -0.39 -10.12
CA MET A 95 6.03 -1.01 -11.06
C MET A 95 4.64 -0.39 -10.96
N VAL A 96 3.91 -0.39 -12.08
CA VAL A 96 2.48 -0.03 -12.10
C VAL A 96 1.66 -1.31 -12.20
N GLY A 97 0.74 -1.51 -11.25
CA GLY A 97 -0.18 -2.65 -11.24
C GLY A 97 -1.48 -2.35 -11.99
N PHE A 98 -1.96 -3.32 -12.75
CA PHE A 98 -3.27 -3.30 -13.41
C PHE A 98 -4.11 -4.45 -12.87
N ASN A 99 -5.43 -4.24 -12.72
CA ASN A 99 -6.35 -5.35 -12.49
C ASN A 99 -6.64 -6.00 -13.85
N PRO A 100 -6.28 -7.29 -14.06
CA PRO A 100 -6.44 -7.94 -15.35
C PRO A 100 -7.90 -8.04 -15.81
N ASP A 101 -8.89 -8.01 -14.92
CA ASP A 101 -10.30 -8.16 -15.33
C ASP A 101 -11.00 -6.82 -15.61
N GLU A 102 -10.32 -5.69 -15.33
CA GLU A 102 -10.89 -4.35 -15.47
C GLU A 102 -10.62 -3.73 -16.84
N GLU A 103 -11.50 -2.81 -17.24
CA GLU A 103 -11.38 -2.06 -18.47
C GLU A 103 -10.65 -0.72 -18.26
N TYR A 104 -9.71 -0.44 -19.14
CA TYR A 104 -8.94 0.79 -19.18
C TYR A 104 -9.16 1.49 -20.53
N VAL A 105 -9.27 2.82 -20.52
CA VAL A 105 -9.52 3.62 -21.71
C VAL A 105 -8.28 4.43 -22.08
N HIS A 106 -7.94 4.41 -23.37
CA HIS A 106 -7.03 5.37 -23.95
C HIS A 106 -7.80 6.64 -24.30
N VAL A 107 -7.36 7.76 -23.76
CA VAL A 107 -8.04 9.04 -23.88
C VAL A 107 -7.09 10.07 -24.44
N SER A 108 -7.49 10.74 -25.52
CA SER A 108 -6.78 11.90 -26.06
C SER A 108 -7.11 13.12 -25.20
N VAL A 109 -6.08 13.74 -24.62
CA VAL A 109 -6.17 14.98 -23.86
C VAL A 109 -5.13 15.95 -24.41
N GLY A 110 -5.59 16.95 -25.18
CA GLY A 110 -4.69 17.82 -25.93
C GLY A 110 -3.81 17.02 -26.92
N ASN A 111 -2.49 17.09 -26.74
CA ASN A 111 -1.51 16.38 -27.57
C ASN A 111 -1.03 15.05 -26.94
N GLU A 112 -1.58 14.66 -25.79
CA GLU A 112 -1.16 13.45 -25.08
C GLU A 112 -2.25 12.38 -25.14
N THR A 113 -1.83 11.11 -25.05
CA THR A 113 -2.75 9.99 -24.82
C THR A 113 -2.57 9.48 -23.40
N TRP A 114 -3.66 9.44 -22.64
CA TRP A 114 -3.68 8.98 -21.26
C TRP A 114 -4.39 7.63 -21.15
N VAL A 115 -3.92 6.76 -20.28
CA VAL A 115 -4.60 5.52 -19.89
C VAL A 115 -5.20 5.72 -18.51
N VAL A 116 -6.52 5.57 -18.41
CA VAL A 116 -7.30 5.74 -17.18
C VAL A 116 -8.25 4.57 -17.03
N GLY A 117 -8.49 4.11 -15.80
CA GLY A 117 -9.52 3.10 -15.54
C GLY A 117 -10.90 3.62 -15.94
N LYS A 118 -11.66 2.83 -16.71
CA LYS A 118 -12.95 3.24 -17.28
C LYS A 118 -13.96 3.68 -16.22
N ILE A 119 -14.00 2.97 -15.08
CA ILE A 119 -14.89 3.25 -13.95
C ILE A 119 -14.64 4.64 -13.34
N ARG A 120 -13.38 5.09 -13.29
CA ARG A 120 -12.99 6.36 -12.65
C ARG A 120 -12.87 7.52 -13.63
N LEU A 121 -13.04 7.29 -14.93
CA LEU A 121 -12.79 8.28 -15.98
C LEU A 121 -13.55 9.60 -15.75
N GLU A 122 -14.87 9.54 -15.58
CA GLU A 122 -15.69 10.76 -15.51
C GLU A 122 -15.37 11.61 -14.28
N GLU A 123 -15.18 10.97 -13.13
CA GLU A 123 -14.86 11.64 -11.87
C GLU A 123 -13.44 12.21 -11.92
N PHE A 124 -12.48 11.42 -12.40
CA PHE A 124 -11.10 11.86 -12.60
C PHE A 124 -11.03 13.11 -13.49
N MET A 125 -11.69 13.10 -14.65
CA MET A 125 -11.67 14.25 -15.58
C MET A 125 -12.26 15.51 -14.95
N LYS A 126 -13.30 15.38 -14.12
CA LYS A 126 -13.86 16.50 -13.34
C LYS A 126 -12.87 17.01 -12.29
N GLU A 127 -12.20 16.10 -11.56
CA GLU A 127 -11.19 16.46 -10.56
C GLU A 127 -10.01 17.23 -11.17
N VAL A 128 -9.50 16.77 -12.32
CA VAL A 128 -8.39 17.43 -13.03
C VAL A 128 -8.83 18.58 -13.94
N LYS A 129 -10.14 18.89 -14.00
CA LYS A 129 -10.73 19.97 -14.80
C LYS A 129 -10.41 19.87 -16.30
N VAL A 130 -10.43 18.65 -16.83
CA VAL A 130 -10.28 18.37 -18.27
C VAL A 130 -11.67 18.20 -18.87
N GLU A 131 -12.12 19.20 -19.63
CA GLU A 131 -13.45 19.20 -20.25
C GLU A 131 -13.46 18.58 -21.64
N ASP A 132 -12.38 18.75 -22.40
CA ASP A 132 -12.25 18.23 -23.77
C ASP A 132 -11.33 17.02 -23.79
N TYR A 133 -11.93 15.84 -23.93
CA TYR A 133 -11.21 14.60 -24.09
C TYR A 133 -11.97 13.64 -25.02
N LYS A 134 -11.23 12.77 -25.71
CA LYS A 134 -11.82 11.78 -26.61
C LYS A 134 -11.33 10.39 -26.27
N ILE A 135 -12.25 9.47 -26.03
CA ILE A 135 -11.93 8.04 -25.90
C ILE A 135 -11.52 7.50 -27.27
N LEU A 136 -10.30 6.97 -27.35
CA LEU A 136 -9.71 6.41 -28.56
C LEU A 136 -9.98 4.91 -28.67
N LYS A 137 -9.75 4.18 -27.58
CA LYS A 137 -10.00 2.74 -27.47
C LYS A 137 -10.17 2.32 -26.02
N THR A 138 -10.79 1.16 -25.83
CA THR A 138 -10.88 0.49 -24.54
C THR A 138 -10.10 -0.82 -24.65
N VAL A 139 -9.28 -1.10 -23.65
CA VAL A 139 -8.45 -2.30 -23.54
C VAL A 139 -8.66 -2.91 -22.16
N ASN A 140 -8.40 -4.20 -22.04
CA ASN A 140 -8.47 -4.88 -20.76
C ASN A 140 -7.11 -4.78 -20.03
N GLY A 141 -7.13 -4.79 -18.69
CA GLY A 141 -5.91 -4.62 -17.87
C GLY A 141 -4.82 -5.66 -18.15
N SER A 142 -5.20 -6.88 -18.57
CA SER A 142 -4.25 -7.93 -18.95
C SER A 142 -3.34 -7.54 -20.12
N GLU A 143 -3.75 -6.61 -20.99
CA GLU A 143 -2.94 -6.14 -22.12
C GLU A 143 -1.70 -5.34 -21.69
N PHE A 144 -1.64 -4.88 -20.43
CA PHE A 144 -0.49 -4.15 -19.89
C PHE A 144 0.54 -5.07 -19.23
N GLU A 145 0.27 -6.36 -19.10
CA GLU A 145 1.20 -7.31 -18.51
C GLU A 145 2.51 -7.36 -19.29
N GLY A 146 3.64 -7.20 -18.59
CA GLY A 146 4.98 -7.22 -19.18
C GLY A 146 5.37 -5.99 -20.00
N LYS A 147 4.54 -4.94 -20.07
CA LYS A 147 4.92 -3.68 -20.74
C LYS A 147 5.93 -2.90 -19.92
N ASN A 148 6.94 -2.35 -20.59
CA ASN A 148 7.96 -1.54 -19.95
C ASN A 148 7.53 -0.08 -19.80
N THR A 149 7.82 0.52 -18.64
CA THR A 149 7.55 1.92 -18.33
C THR A 149 8.85 2.68 -18.08
N HIS A 150 8.81 4.01 -18.25
CA HIS A 150 9.93 4.89 -17.98
C HIS A 150 9.98 5.31 -16.50
N ILE A 151 9.93 4.33 -15.59
CA ILE A 151 10.19 4.55 -14.16
C ILE A 151 11.72 4.54 -14.02
N ARG A 152 12.31 5.74 -13.90
CA ARG A 152 13.77 5.88 -13.77
C ARG A 152 14.17 5.63 -12.32
N TYR A 153 15.05 4.64 -12.12
CA TYR A 153 16.03 4.66 -11.04
C TYR A 153 17.29 5.38 -11.49
#